data_AF-M1W0P0-F1
#
_entry.id   AF-M1W0P0-F1
#
_cell.length_a   1.000
_cell.length_b   1.000
_cell.length_c   1.000
_cell.angle_alpha   90.00
_cell.angle_beta   90.00
_cell.angle_gamma   90.00
#
_symmetry.space_group_name_H-M   'P 1'
#
loop_
_entity.id
_entity.type
_entity.pdbx_description
1 polymer ?
#
loop_
_entity_poly.entity_id
_entity_poly.type
_entity_poly.pdbx_seq_one_letter_code
_entity_poly.pdbx_strand_id
1 'polypeptide(L)'
;MSLARPMLRSPALRMASRRFESTATSKAAEGTKEVASKAQDGLSRVVGAAGGVARGLGQTLSKIGGRTGRVIAFIERQTPFVVYYSKVTAEVAKTIYHGQRMSLPSISAFQAVYRGLWRSALNRTLFPSPRTLLQNAREEVLEHGTEPLKARLATGTVIGLQCVGFFTVGEMLGRFKLVGYHGEPASHH
;
A
#
# COMPACT_ATOMS: atom_id res chain seq x y z
N MET A 1 -22.97 55.73 -26.78
CA MET A 1 -21.56 56.11 -26.97
C MET A 1 -20.69 55.31 -26.00
N SER A 2 -19.75 54.57 -26.58
CA SER A 2 -18.48 54.05 -26.03
C SER A 2 -18.47 53.13 -24.80
N LEU A 3 -18.42 51.82 -25.09
CA LEU A 3 -17.78 50.78 -24.27
C LEU A 3 -16.25 51.03 -24.23
N ALA A 4 -15.69 51.30 -23.04
CA ALA A 4 -14.25 51.34 -22.83
C ALA A 4 -13.79 50.12 -22.03
N ARG A 5 -13.09 49.20 -22.71
CA ARG A 5 -12.33 48.10 -22.09
C ARG A 5 -10.94 48.61 -21.70
N PRO A 6 -10.48 48.50 -20.45
CA PRO A 6 -9.06 48.55 -20.16
C PRO A 6 -8.46 47.17 -20.44
N MET A 7 -7.69 47.07 -21.54
CA MET A 7 -6.74 45.98 -21.74
C MET A 7 -5.56 46.15 -20.77
N LEU A 8 -5.50 45.33 -19.71
CA LEU A 8 -4.26 45.13 -18.97
C LEU A 8 -3.46 43.99 -19.62
N ARG A 9 -2.29 44.35 -20.10
CA ARG A 9 -1.34 43.53 -20.85
C ARG A 9 -0.23 43.06 -19.91
N SER A 10 -0.26 41.77 -19.53
CA SER A 10 0.87 40.93 -19.06
C SER A 10 1.55 41.30 -17.70
N PRO A 11 2.21 40.35 -16.98
CA PRO A 11 3.09 39.31 -17.53
C PRO A 11 2.71 37.87 -17.17
N ALA A 12 3.26 36.96 -17.96
CA ALA A 12 3.27 35.52 -17.74
C ALA A 12 3.55 35.16 -16.26
N LEU A 13 2.62 34.42 -15.66
CA LEU A 13 2.87 33.62 -14.47
C LEU A 13 4.03 32.67 -14.76
N ARG A 14 5.24 33.08 -14.40
CA ARG A 14 6.36 32.18 -14.17
C ARG A 14 5.91 31.23 -13.07
N MET A 15 5.41 30.07 -13.47
CA MET A 15 5.12 28.97 -12.55
C MET A 15 6.48 28.46 -12.07
N ALA A 16 6.98 29.06 -10.99
CA ALA A 16 8.13 28.53 -10.26
C ALA A 16 7.69 27.16 -9.72
N SER A 17 8.29 26.10 -10.25
CA SER A 17 8.21 24.74 -9.73
C SER A 17 8.52 24.78 -8.23
N ARG A 18 7.49 24.68 -7.39
CA ARG A 18 7.64 24.56 -5.95
C ARG A 18 8.25 23.18 -5.68
N ARG A 19 9.57 23.16 -5.51
CA ARG A 19 10.34 22.03 -5.01
C ARG A 19 9.85 21.78 -3.58
N PHE A 20 9.29 20.60 -3.32
CA PHE A 20 8.97 20.16 -1.98
C PHE A 20 10.29 19.81 -1.28
N GLU A 21 10.85 20.75 -0.50
CA GLU A 21 11.98 20.46 0.39
C GLU A 21 11.46 19.70 1.61
N SER A 22 11.92 18.46 1.75
CA SER A 22 11.55 17.56 2.84
C SER A 22 12.50 17.77 4.01
N THR A 23 12.23 18.77 4.86
CA THR A 23 12.94 18.94 6.14
C THR A 23 12.08 18.37 7.27
N ALA A 24 11.81 17.06 7.23
CA ALA A 24 11.20 16.32 8.36
C ALA A 24 11.60 14.83 8.37
N THR A 25 12.72 14.47 7.72
CA THR A 25 13.21 13.08 7.58
C THR A 25 14.43 12.81 8.47
N SER A 26 14.51 13.42 9.66
CA SER A 26 15.64 13.17 10.58
C SER A 26 15.34 12.12 11.65
N LYS A 27 14.08 11.85 12.02
CA LYS A 27 13.75 10.86 13.08
C LYS A 27 13.05 9.58 12.62
N ALA A 28 12.50 9.53 11.40
CA ALA A 28 12.01 8.29 10.79
C ALA A 28 13.10 7.54 9.99
N ALA A 29 14.30 8.10 9.92
CA ALA A 29 15.44 7.58 9.17
C ALA A 29 16.34 6.60 9.97
N GLU A 30 16.18 6.48 11.29
CA GLU A 30 17.07 5.62 12.09
C GLU A 30 16.61 4.15 12.12
N GLY A 31 15.30 3.88 12.29
CA GLY A 31 14.77 2.51 12.23
C GLY A 31 14.71 1.91 10.82
N THR A 32 14.73 2.76 9.78
CA THR A 32 14.83 2.34 8.38
C THR A 32 16.27 2.24 7.90
N LYS A 33 17.27 2.77 8.61
CA LYS A 33 18.68 2.66 8.20
C LYS A 33 19.19 1.23 8.25
N GLU A 34 18.81 0.38 9.19
CA GLU A 34 19.32 -1.00 9.21
C GLU A 34 18.70 -1.91 8.14
N VAL A 35 17.41 -1.72 7.84
CA VAL A 35 16.71 -2.47 6.79
C VAL A 35 17.04 -1.89 5.40
N ALA A 36 17.14 -0.56 5.28
CA ALA A 36 17.66 0.08 4.09
C ALA A 36 19.12 -0.26 3.87
N SER A 37 19.97 -0.40 4.89
CA SER A 37 21.39 -0.79 4.69
C SER A 37 21.51 -2.22 4.19
N LYS A 38 20.70 -3.18 4.67
CA LYS A 38 20.70 -4.56 4.14
C LYS A 38 20.08 -4.66 2.74
N ALA A 39 19.05 -3.87 2.45
CA ALA A 39 18.48 -3.76 1.11
C ALA A 39 19.39 -2.97 0.15
N GLN A 40 20.13 -1.97 0.65
CA GLN A 40 21.13 -1.18 -0.05
C GLN A 40 22.43 -1.94 -0.20
N ASP A 41 22.75 -2.94 0.62
CA ASP A 41 23.92 -3.81 0.41
C ASP A 41 23.64 -4.79 -0.74
N GLY A 42 22.44 -5.37 -0.79
CA GLY A 42 21.99 -6.18 -1.94
C GLY A 42 21.82 -5.35 -3.20
N LEU A 43 21.21 -4.17 -3.08
CA LEU A 43 21.02 -3.25 -4.19
C LEU A 43 22.32 -2.58 -4.60
N SER A 44 23.29 -2.27 -3.72
CA SER A 44 24.61 -1.70 -4.09
C SER A 44 25.58 -2.73 -4.63
N ARG A 45 25.41 -4.03 -4.35
CA ARG A 45 26.12 -5.06 -5.14
C ARG A 45 25.58 -5.18 -6.56
N VAL A 46 24.33 -4.78 -6.80
CA VAL A 46 23.69 -4.77 -8.13
C VAL A 46 23.75 -3.38 -8.81
N VAL A 47 23.79 -2.30 -8.05
CA VAL A 47 23.83 -0.89 -8.48
C VAL A 47 25.26 -0.34 -8.49
N GLY A 48 26.14 -0.83 -7.62
CA GLY A 48 27.59 -0.64 -7.73
C GLY A 48 28.17 -1.36 -8.96
N ALA A 49 27.49 -2.41 -9.44
CA ALA A 49 27.73 -2.97 -10.76
C ALA A 49 27.03 -2.18 -11.89
N ALA A 50 26.07 -1.29 -11.59
CA ALA A 50 25.32 -0.51 -12.58
C ALA A 50 25.76 0.97 -12.71
N GLY A 51 26.55 1.50 -11.76
CA GLY A 51 27.07 2.87 -11.79
C GLY A 51 28.11 3.12 -12.88
N GLY A 52 28.72 2.07 -13.43
CA GLY A 52 29.63 2.12 -14.59
C GLY A 52 29.00 1.63 -15.90
N VAL A 53 27.77 1.14 -15.87
CA VAL A 53 27.16 0.40 -16.99
C VAL A 53 26.63 1.33 -18.08
N ALA A 54 26.34 2.59 -17.78
CA ALA A 54 25.99 3.59 -18.80
C ALA A 54 27.15 4.00 -19.73
N ARG A 55 28.43 3.75 -19.36
CA ARG A 55 29.60 4.05 -20.20
C ARG A 55 30.35 2.80 -20.70
N GLY A 56 30.20 1.64 -20.04
CA GLY A 56 30.81 0.37 -20.45
C GLY A 56 29.92 -0.55 -21.31
N LEU A 57 28.61 -0.34 -21.35
CA LEU A 57 27.70 -1.08 -22.25
C LEU A 57 28.01 -0.81 -23.72
N GLY A 58 28.34 0.42 -24.11
CA GLY A 58 28.59 0.76 -25.51
C GLY A 58 29.74 -0.01 -26.18
N GLN A 59 30.76 -0.43 -25.40
CA GLN A 59 31.95 -1.12 -25.93
C GLN A 59 31.88 -2.66 -25.84
N THR A 60 30.98 -3.22 -25.02
CA THR A 60 30.78 -4.67 -24.87
C THR A 60 29.50 -5.17 -25.54
N LEU A 61 28.49 -4.30 -25.69
CA LEU A 61 27.26 -4.56 -26.46
C LEU A 61 27.56 -4.70 -27.97
N SER A 62 28.62 -4.03 -28.46
CA SER A 62 29.08 -4.20 -29.85
C SER A 62 29.79 -5.55 -30.10
N LYS A 63 30.13 -6.32 -29.06
CA LYS A 63 30.82 -7.62 -29.16
C LYS A 63 29.95 -8.82 -28.78
N ILE A 64 28.80 -8.60 -28.14
CA ILE A 64 27.79 -9.64 -27.83
C ILE A 64 26.68 -9.59 -28.89
N GLY A 65 27.01 -10.00 -30.11
CA GLY A 65 26.05 -10.15 -31.20
C GLY A 65 25.26 -11.46 -31.02
N GLY A 66 23.94 -11.39 -30.84
CA GLY A 66 23.08 -12.58 -30.77
C GLY A 66 21.76 -12.38 -30.02
N ARG A 67 21.06 -13.49 -29.72
CA ARG A 67 19.76 -13.52 -29.02
C ARG A 67 19.80 -12.78 -27.67
N THR A 68 20.93 -12.80 -26.98
CA THR A 68 21.15 -12.11 -25.70
C THR A 68 21.21 -10.58 -25.87
N GLY A 69 21.87 -10.07 -26.91
CA GLY A 69 21.90 -8.63 -27.21
C GLY A 69 20.52 -8.06 -27.52
N ARG A 70 19.64 -8.85 -28.16
CA ARG A 70 18.25 -8.45 -28.43
C ARG A 70 17.41 -8.31 -27.16
N VAL A 71 17.60 -9.20 -26.16
CA VAL A 71 16.92 -9.12 -24.87
C VAL A 71 17.41 -7.92 -24.06
N ILE A 72 18.73 -7.69 -24.03
CA ILE A 72 19.31 -6.53 -23.33
C ILE A 72 18.80 -5.22 -23.95
N ALA A 73 18.80 -5.11 -25.29
CA ALA A 73 18.27 -3.93 -25.98
C ALA A 73 16.75 -3.72 -25.73
N PHE A 74 15.98 -4.80 -25.61
CA PHE A 74 14.57 -4.73 -25.26
C PHE A 74 14.35 -4.22 -23.82
N ILE A 75 15.12 -4.76 -22.87
CA ILE A 75 15.10 -4.31 -21.46
C ILE A 75 15.50 -2.85 -21.36
N GLU A 76 16.57 -2.44 -22.04
CA GLU A 76 17.06 -1.05 -22.04
C GLU A 76 16.00 -0.08 -22.57
N ARG A 77 15.30 -0.46 -23.65
CA ARG A 77 14.19 0.32 -24.19
C ARG A 77 13.00 0.40 -23.24
N GLN A 78 12.72 -0.66 -22.48
CA GLN A 78 11.54 -0.71 -21.60
C GLN A 78 11.81 -0.15 -20.19
N THR A 79 13.06 -0.12 -19.77
CA THR A 79 13.52 0.45 -18.48
C THR A 79 13.00 1.88 -18.24
N PRO A 80 13.16 2.86 -19.15
CA PRO A 80 12.68 4.22 -18.89
C PRO A 80 11.15 4.29 -18.75
N PHE A 81 10.41 3.47 -19.51
CA PHE A 81 8.95 3.38 -19.40
C PHE A 81 8.54 2.82 -18.04
N VAL A 82 9.07 1.66 -17.64
CA VAL A 82 8.70 1.01 -16.38
C VAL A 82 9.07 1.88 -15.18
N VAL A 83 10.24 2.55 -15.21
CA VAL A 83 10.65 3.47 -14.14
C VAL A 83 9.70 4.65 -14.03
N TYR A 84 9.24 5.22 -15.14
CA TYR A 84 8.29 6.33 -15.10
C TYR A 84 6.94 5.90 -14.53
N TYR A 85 6.35 4.82 -15.07
CA TYR A 85 5.03 4.38 -14.64
C TYR A 85 5.01 3.81 -13.23
N SER A 86 6.08 3.14 -12.79
CA SER A 86 6.19 2.69 -11.39
C SER A 86 6.20 3.85 -10.40
N LYS A 87 6.93 4.95 -10.70
CA LYS A 87 6.92 6.16 -9.86
C LYS A 87 5.54 6.80 -9.79
N VAL A 88 4.88 6.97 -10.94
CA VAL A 88 3.51 7.53 -10.97
C VAL A 88 2.55 6.65 -10.18
N THR A 89 2.62 5.33 -10.37
CA THR A 89 1.76 4.38 -9.67
C THR A 89 2.04 4.40 -8.17
N ALA A 90 3.30 4.55 -7.75
CA ALA A 90 3.66 4.66 -6.34
C ALA A 90 3.11 5.95 -5.68
N GLU A 91 3.14 7.10 -6.36
CA GLU A 91 2.55 8.34 -5.85
C GLU A 91 1.02 8.27 -5.78
N VAL A 92 0.38 7.61 -6.76
CA VAL A 92 -1.06 7.34 -6.72
C VAL A 92 -1.40 6.40 -5.56
N ALA A 93 -0.65 5.32 -5.39
CA ALA A 93 -0.83 4.38 -4.29
C ALA A 93 -0.67 5.07 -2.92
N LYS A 94 0.29 5.98 -2.77
CA LYS A 94 0.47 6.79 -1.56
C LYS A 94 -0.77 7.65 -1.26
N THR A 95 -1.36 8.26 -2.27
CA THR A 95 -2.58 9.07 -2.10
C THR A 95 -3.75 8.22 -1.64
N ILE A 96 -3.93 7.04 -2.25
CA ILE A 96 -4.97 6.09 -1.88
C ILE A 96 -4.75 5.57 -0.44
N TYR A 97 -3.51 5.26 -0.08
CA TYR A 97 -3.15 4.78 1.26
C TYR A 97 -3.57 5.79 2.35
N HIS A 98 -3.29 7.07 2.13
CA HIS A 98 -3.72 8.13 3.05
C HIS A 98 -5.23 8.37 3.01
N GLY A 99 -5.86 8.36 1.81
CA GLY A 99 -7.30 8.55 1.65
C GLY A 99 -8.14 7.44 2.30
N GLN A 100 -7.67 6.20 2.24
CA GLN A 100 -8.34 5.02 2.82
C GLN A 100 -7.97 4.77 4.29
N ARG A 101 -7.23 5.68 4.94
CA ARG A 101 -6.76 5.54 6.32
C ARG A 101 -6.06 4.20 6.59
N MET A 102 -5.24 3.76 5.64
CA MET A 102 -4.40 2.56 5.81
C MET A 102 -3.18 2.82 6.70
N SER A 103 -2.96 4.06 7.15
CA SER A 103 -1.96 4.40 8.17
C SER A 103 -2.26 3.66 9.47
N LEU A 104 -1.22 3.14 10.13
CA LEU A 104 -1.38 2.49 11.42
C LEU A 104 -2.10 3.45 12.40
N PRO A 105 -3.16 2.97 13.08
CA PRO A 105 -3.87 3.79 14.05
C PRO A 105 -2.93 4.20 15.19
N SER A 106 -3.22 5.31 15.83
CA SER A 106 -2.50 5.72 17.03
C SER A 106 -2.64 4.68 18.14
N ILE A 107 -1.62 4.56 18.98
CA ILE A 107 -1.62 3.62 20.12
C ILE A 107 -2.81 3.88 21.05
N SER A 108 -3.23 5.13 21.20
CA SER A 108 -4.43 5.48 21.97
C SER A 108 -5.72 4.92 21.36
N ALA A 109 -5.86 4.97 20.04
CA ALA A 109 -7.00 4.37 19.35
C ALA A 109 -7.02 2.84 19.53
N PHE A 110 -5.87 2.18 19.46
CA PHE A 110 -5.77 0.75 19.75
C PHE A 110 -6.17 0.43 21.19
N GLN A 111 -5.69 1.19 22.18
CA GLN A 111 -6.07 1.03 23.58
C GLN A 111 -7.58 1.18 23.80
N ALA A 112 -8.22 2.13 23.10
CA ALA A 112 -9.66 2.32 23.18
C ALA A 112 -10.43 1.09 22.69
N VAL A 113 -10.06 0.57 21.51
CA VAL A 113 -10.66 -0.65 20.94
C VAL A 113 -10.43 -1.86 21.86
N TYR A 114 -9.19 -2.06 22.31
CA TYR A 114 -8.85 -3.17 23.20
C TYR A 114 -9.62 -3.11 24.52
N ARG A 115 -9.69 -1.94 25.17
CA ARG A 115 -10.45 -1.77 26.41
C ARG A 115 -11.94 -2.04 26.22
N GLY A 116 -12.51 -1.59 25.09
CA GLY A 116 -13.89 -1.88 24.72
C GLY A 116 -14.14 -3.37 24.57
N LEU A 117 -13.32 -4.05 23.77
CA LEU A 117 -13.41 -5.48 23.52
C LEU A 117 -13.22 -6.30 24.80
N TRP A 118 -12.24 -5.92 25.63
CA TRP A 118 -11.96 -6.57 26.90
C TRP A 118 -13.13 -6.47 27.88
N ARG A 119 -13.76 -5.30 27.99
CA ARG A 119 -14.97 -5.12 28.80
C ARG A 119 -16.15 -5.93 28.24
N SER A 120 -16.33 -5.94 26.93
CA SER A 120 -17.38 -6.74 26.29
C SER A 120 -17.17 -8.25 26.49
N ALA A 121 -15.91 -8.70 26.49
CA ALA A 121 -15.53 -10.09 26.76
C ALA A 121 -15.83 -10.48 28.21
N LEU A 122 -15.40 -9.66 29.17
CA LEU A 122 -15.67 -9.85 30.60
C LEU A 122 -17.17 -9.90 30.89
N ASN A 123 -17.94 -9.02 30.26
CA ASN A 123 -19.39 -8.95 30.43
C ASN A 123 -20.15 -10.03 29.62
N ARG A 124 -19.45 -10.95 28.95
CA ARG A 124 -20.01 -12.00 28.07
C ARG A 124 -20.95 -11.48 26.97
N THR A 125 -20.81 -10.21 26.60
CA THR A 125 -21.63 -9.54 25.58
C THR A 125 -21.15 -9.80 24.15
N LEU A 126 -20.00 -10.47 23.99
CA LEU A 126 -19.48 -10.86 22.67
C LEU A 126 -20.27 -12.00 22.03
N PHE A 127 -20.79 -12.91 22.85
CA PHE A 127 -21.60 -14.05 22.42
C PHE A 127 -22.93 -14.04 23.19
N PRO A 128 -23.80 -13.04 22.91
CA PRO A 128 -25.12 -13.01 23.51
C PRO A 128 -25.88 -14.27 23.12
N SER A 129 -26.71 -14.76 24.05
CA SER A 129 -27.54 -15.93 23.78
C SER A 129 -28.45 -15.69 22.56
N PRO A 130 -28.83 -16.74 21.80
CA PRO A 130 -29.73 -16.58 20.66
C PRO A 130 -31.05 -15.90 21.03
N ARG A 131 -31.55 -16.14 22.24
CA ARG A 131 -32.77 -15.51 22.77
C ARG A 131 -32.63 -13.99 22.94
N THR A 132 -31.53 -13.53 23.52
CA THR A 132 -31.29 -12.09 23.73
C THR A 132 -31.02 -11.37 22.41
N LEU A 133 -30.36 -12.04 21.45
CA LEU A 133 -30.21 -11.51 20.10
C LEU A 133 -31.54 -11.31 19.37
N LEU A 134 -32.43 -12.30 19.44
CA LEU A 134 -33.76 -12.23 18.84
C LEU A 134 -34.62 -11.13 19.47
N GLN A 135 -34.54 -10.94 20.79
CA GLN A 135 -35.25 -9.87 21.49
C GLN A 135 -34.75 -8.49 21.03
N ASN A 136 -33.44 -8.26 21.07
CA ASN A 136 -32.85 -6.98 20.67
C ASN A 136 -33.09 -6.67 19.18
N ALA A 137 -32.96 -7.68 18.30
CA ALA A 137 -33.22 -7.52 16.87
C ALA A 137 -34.71 -7.25 16.59
N ARG A 138 -35.62 -7.85 17.36
CA ARG A 138 -37.05 -7.60 17.23
C ARG A 138 -37.39 -6.16 17.64
N GLU A 139 -36.82 -5.67 18.73
CA GLU A 139 -36.99 -4.28 19.17
C GLU A 139 -36.46 -3.29 18.12
N GLU A 140 -35.26 -3.53 17.58
CA GLU A 140 -34.64 -2.69 16.54
C GLU A 140 -35.46 -2.69 15.23
N VAL A 141 -36.03 -3.83 14.84
CA VAL A 141 -36.90 -3.94 13.66
C VAL A 141 -38.25 -3.24 13.88
N LEU A 142 -38.78 -3.26 15.10
CA LEU A 142 -40.03 -2.57 15.42
C LEU A 142 -39.85 -1.05 15.43
N GLU A 143 -38.68 -0.55 15.85
CA GLU A 143 -38.41 0.88 15.98
C GLU A 143 -37.87 1.51 14.68
N HIS A 144 -37.02 0.79 13.94
CA HIS A 144 -36.31 1.33 12.79
C HIS A 144 -36.45 0.50 11.50
N GLY A 145 -37.23 -0.59 11.54
CA GLY A 145 -37.45 -1.48 10.41
C GLY A 145 -36.31 -2.46 10.17
N THR A 146 -36.44 -3.29 9.13
CA THR A 146 -35.49 -4.39 8.84
C THR A 146 -34.22 -3.93 8.12
N GLU A 147 -34.23 -2.75 7.52
CA GLU A 147 -33.13 -2.21 6.73
C GLU A 147 -31.83 -1.96 7.52
N PRO A 148 -31.84 -1.29 8.70
CA PRO A 148 -30.61 -1.09 9.47
C PRO A 148 -29.99 -2.41 9.94
N LEU A 149 -30.82 -3.41 10.28
CA LEU A 149 -30.36 -4.73 10.71
C LEU A 149 -29.59 -5.46 9.59
N LYS A 150 -30.13 -5.45 8.36
CA LYS A 150 -29.48 -6.03 7.18
C LYS A 150 -28.16 -5.33 6.88
N ALA A 151 -28.13 -3.99 6.94
CA ALA A 151 -26.92 -3.21 6.68
C ALA A 151 -25.81 -3.50 7.70
N ARG A 152 -26.16 -3.65 8.99
CA ARG A 152 -25.22 -4.01 10.05
C ARG A 152 -24.67 -5.42 9.88
N LEU A 153 -25.52 -6.38 9.54
CA LEU A 153 -25.10 -7.76 9.24
C LEU A 153 -24.19 -7.81 8.01
N ALA A 154 -24.56 -7.14 6.91
CA ALA A 154 -23.75 -7.08 5.70
C ALA A 154 -22.39 -6.41 5.96
N THR A 155 -22.37 -5.30 6.69
CA THR A 155 -21.12 -4.63 7.05
C THR A 155 -20.26 -5.53 7.96
N GLY A 156 -20.88 -6.21 8.92
CA GLY A 156 -20.20 -7.13 9.83
C GLY A 156 -19.57 -8.32 9.10
N THR A 157 -20.27 -8.93 8.14
CA THR A 157 -19.73 -10.05 7.35
C THR A 157 -18.63 -9.61 6.41
N VAL A 158 -18.77 -8.45 5.76
CA VAL A 158 -17.74 -7.87 4.89
C VAL A 158 -16.48 -7.52 5.68
N ILE A 159 -16.59 -6.99 6.90
CA ILE A 159 -15.44 -6.74 7.78
C ILE A 159 -14.82 -8.08 8.25
N GLY A 160 -15.64 -9.06 8.62
CA GLY A 160 -15.16 -10.38 9.02
C GLY A 160 -14.33 -11.06 7.92
N LEU A 161 -14.82 -11.02 6.68
CA LEU A 161 -14.09 -11.52 5.51
C LEU A 161 -12.79 -10.75 5.25
N GLN A 162 -12.79 -9.43 5.43
CA GLN A 162 -11.56 -8.64 5.32
C GLN A 162 -10.53 -9.04 6.38
N CYS A 163 -10.95 -9.25 7.63
CA CYS A 163 -10.06 -9.73 8.69
C CYS A 163 -9.44 -11.09 8.34
N VAL A 164 -10.23 -12.02 7.78
CA VAL A 164 -9.73 -13.30 7.27
C VAL A 164 -8.73 -13.09 6.14
N GLY A 165 -9.03 -12.19 5.19
CA GLY A 165 -8.11 -11.85 4.10
C GLY A 165 -6.78 -11.29 4.60
N PHE A 166 -6.80 -10.32 5.53
CA PHE A 166 -5.59 -9.76 6.13
C PHE A 166 -4.81 -10.79 6.96
N PHE A 167 -5.50 -11.70 7.64
CA PHE A 167 -4.87 -12.81 8.34
C PHE A 167 -4.07 -13.71 7.37
N THR A 168 -4.65 -14.08 6.22
CA THR A 168 -3.95 -14.86 5.20
C THR A 168 -2.75 -14.11 4.60
N VAL A 169 -2.87 -12.80 4.36
CA VAL A 169 -1.73 -11.97 3.92
C VAL A 169 -0.64 -11.94 4.99
N GLY A 170 -1.01 -11.89 6.27
CA GLY A 170 -0.09 -11.99 7.41
C GLY A 170 0.67 -13.32 7.43
N GLU A 171 -0.01 -14.44 7.21
CA GLU A 171 0.61 -15.76 7.06
C GLU A 171 1.60 -15.82 5.89
N MET A 172 1.25 -15.24 4.74
CA MET A 172 2.16 -15.15 3.58
C MET A 172 3.42 -14.35 3.91
N LEU A 173 3.28 -13.23 4.64
CA LEU A 173 4.40 -12.39 5.05
C LEU A 173 5.27 -13.08 6.11
N GLY A 174 4.65 -13.72 7.11
CA GLY A 174 5.35 -14.45 8.17
C GLY A 174 6.14 -15.65 7.63
N ARG A 175 5.66 -16.27 6.54
CA ARG A 175 6.30 -17.41 5.90
C ARG A 175 7.14 -17.04 4.67
N PHE A 176 7.18 -15.75 4.32
CA PHE A 176 7.84 -15.19 3.13
C PHE A 176 7.60 -16.00 1.84
N LYS A 177 6.39 -16.56 1.68
CA LYS A 177 6.05 -17.44 0.56
C LYS A 177 4.61 -17.20 0.13
N LEU A 178 4.43 -17.08 -1.19
CA LEU A 178 3.12 -16.80 -1.78
C LEU A 178 2.28 -18.07 -2.00
N VAL A 179 2.92 -19.22 -2.25
CA VAL A 179 2.25 -20.50 -2.57
C VAL A 179 2.96 -21.66 -1.87
N GLY A 180 2.23 -22.45 -1.06
CA GLY A 180 2.71 -23.70 -0.45
C GLY A 180 3.68 -23.54 0.74
N TYR A 181 4.08 -24.63 1.37
CA TYR A 181 5.10 -24.66 2.44
C TYR A 181 6.50 -24.99 1.92
N HIS A 182 7.53 -24.61 2.67
CA HIS A 182 8.89 -25.06 2.36
C HIS A 182 8.97 -26.54 2.76
N GLY A 183 9.19 -27.43 1.79
CA GLY A 183 9.56 -28.82 2.08
C GLY A 183 8.46 -29.88 2.05
N GLU A 184 7.29 -29.66 1.44
CA GLU A 184 6.46 -30.80 1.04
C GLU A 184 7.07 -31.42 -0.23
N PRO A 185 7.70 -32.62 -0.17
CA PRO A 185 7.95 -33.36 -1.39
C PRO A 185 6.59 -33.64 -2.01
N ALA A 186 6.46 -33.38 -3.31
CA ALA A 186 5.29 -33.84 -4.05
C ALA A 186 5.12 -35.33 -3.75
N SER A 187 4.01 -35.69 -3.11
CA SER A 187 3.62 -37.08 -2.91
C SER A 187 3.35 -37.66 -4.30
N HIS A 188 4.38 -38.25 -4.90
CA HIS A 188 4.28 -39.05 -6.11
C HIS A 188 3.47 -40.30 -5.75
N HIS A 189 2.22 -40.33 -6.23
CA HIS A 189 1.45 -41.55 -6.42
C HIS A 189 1.80 -42.15 -7.79
#